data_AF-A0A1I4RZN1-F1
#
_entry.id   AF-A0A1I4RZN1-F1
#
_cell.length_a   1.000
_cell.length_b   1.000
_cell.length_c   1.000
_cell.angle_alpha   90.00
_cell.angle_beta   90.00
_cell.angle_gamma   90.00
#
_symmetry.space_group_name_H-M   'P 1'
#
loop_
_entity.id
_entity.type
_entity.pdbx_description
1 polymer ?
#
loop_
_entity_poly.entity_id
_entity_poly.type
_entity_poly.pdbx_seq_one_letter_code
_entity_poly.pdbx_strand_id
1 'polypeptide(L)'
;MFENSREGFELLADWFRKITMEQGFQDVIIGMEPTGHYGLNLAYYLKEQHILCGVVNPLHVKKSKELDDNSPTKNDIKDAKVIAQLVKDGRYPVPNLLQGIYAELREAMKIRDHLSTDLRGSRTCP
;
A
#
# COMPACT_ATOMS: atom_id res chain seq x y z
N MET A 1 8.33 9.57 8.04
CA MET A 1 7.73 9.45 6.70
C MET A 1 8.85 9.14 5.74
N PHE A 2 8.70 8.16 4.86
CA PHE A 2 9.70 7.79 3.84
C PHE A 2 9.18 8.20 2.46
N GLU A 3 10.07 8.33 1.49
CA GLU A 3 9.71 8.68 0.11
C GLU A 3 9.22 7.46 -0.69
N ASN A 4 8.42 7.67 -1.74
CA ASN A 4 8.02 6.60 -2.67
C ASN A 4 9.15 6.32 -3.68
N SER A 5 10.30 5.95 -3.13
CA SER A 5 11.51 5.64 -3.86
C SER A 5 12.08 4.34 -3.30
N ARG A 6 12.97 3.73 -4.06
CA ARG A 6 13.64 2.51 -3.62
C ARG A 6 14.41 2.75 -2.32
N GLU A 7 15.09 3.88 -2.24
CA GLU A 7 15.86 4.32 -1.07
C GLU A 7 14.94 4.52 0.15
N GLY A 8 13.75 5.11 -0.06
CA GLY A 8 12.75 5.25 0.99
C GLY A 8 12.23 3.90 1.51
N PHE A 9 12.06 2.92 0.62
CA PHE A 9 11.63 1.58 1.00
C PHE A 9 12.72 0.78 1.71
N GLU A 10 13.98 0.96 1.32
CA GLU A 10 15.14 0.38 2.01
C GLU A 10 15.27 0.93 3.44
N LEU A 11 15.10 2.24 3.62
CA LEU A 11 15.06 2.85 4.96
C LEU A 11 13.92 2.30 5.83
N LEU A 12 12.73 2.08 5.24
CA LEU A 12 11.63 1.44 5.93
C LEU A 12 11.98 0.00 6.32
N ALA A 13 12.62 -0.74 5.41
CA ALA A 13 13.02 -2.12 5.62
C ALA A 13 14.03 -2.28 6.75
N ASP A 14 15.07 -1.45 6.74
CA ASP A 14 16.09 -1.44 7.78
C ASP A 14 15.49 -1.10 9.15
N TRP A 15 14.54 -0.16 9.16
CA TRP A 15 13.85 0.23 10.38
C TRP A 15 13.08 -0.93 11.03
N PHE A 16 12.21 -1.65 10.29
CA PHE A 16 11.48 -2.77 10.91
C PHE A 16 12.37 -4.01 11.14
N ARG A 17 13.42 -4.22 10.35
CA ARG A 17 14.42 -5.30 10.58
C ARG A 17 15.16 -5.08 11.89
N LYS A 18 15.53 -3.84 12.19
CA LYS A 18 16.15 -3.49 13.48
C LYS A 18 15.22 -3.84 14.64
N ILE A 19 13.94 -3.47 14.55
CA ILE A 19 12.94 -3.76 15.59
C ILE A 19 12.72 -5.26 15.76
N THR A 20 12.56 -6.00 14.65
CA THR A 20 12.36 -7.46 14.70
C THR A 20 13.56 -8.17 15.31
N MET A 21 14.78 -7.75 14.99
CA MET A 21 16.01 -8.27 15.59
C MET A 21 16.11 -7.97 17.09
N GLU A 22 15.83 -6.72 17.51
CA GLU A 22 15.85 -6.31 18.92
C GLU A 22 14.80 -7.04 19.77
N GLN A 23 13.65 -7.39 19.17
CA GLN A 23 12.54 -8.05 19.86
C GLN A 23 12.52 -9.58 19.67
N GLY A 24 13.41 -10.15 18.85
CA GLY A 24 13.48 -11.59 18.59
C GLY A 24 12.34 -12.15 17.73
N PHE A 25 11.69 -11.31 16.91
CA PHE A 25 10.66 -11.77 15.97
C PHE A 25 11.29 -12.35 14.70
N GLN A 26 10.75 -13.46 14.21
CA GLN A 26 11.27 -14.16 13.03
C GLN A 26 10.71 -13.59 11.72
N ASP A 27 9.47 -13.12 11.75
CA ASP A 27 8.74 -12.67 10.57
C ASP A 27 8.09 -11.31 10.82
N VAL A 28 7.84 -10.59 9.72
CA VAL A 28 7.11 -9.34 9.72
C VAL A 28 6.02 -9.37 8.67
N ILE A 29 4.85 -8.83 9.02
CA ILE A 29 3.74 -8.64 8.09
C ILE A 29 3.44 -7.15 8.05
N ILE A 30 3.43 -6.58 6.85
CA ILE A 30 3.12 -5.17 6.64
C ILE A 30 1.66 -5.03 6.22
N GLY A 31 0.88 -4.35 7.05
CA GLY A 31 -0.50 -3.97 6.73
C GLY A 31 -0.57 -2.58 6.12
N MET A 32 -1.29 -2.42 5.01
CA MET A 32 -1.56 -1.12 4.41
C MET A 32 -3.00 -0.98 3.93
N GLU A 33 -3.53 0.23 3.99
CA GLU A 33 -4.79 0.58 3.32
C GLU A 33 -4.50 0.91 1.85
N PRO A 34 -5.31 0.45 0.87
CA PRO A 34 -5.12 0.75 -0.54
C PRO A 34 -5.58 2.18 -0.83
N THR A 35 -4.74 3.16 -0.51
CA THR A 35 -4.92 4.57 -0.87
C THR A 35 -4.20 4.87 -2.18
N GLY A 36 -4.76 4.37 -3.28
CA GLY A 36 -4.30 4.68 -4.64
C GLY A 36 -2.97 4.04 -5.04
N HIS A 37 -2.29 4.65 -6.03
CA HIS A 37 -1.09 4.08 -6.67
C HIS A 37 0.14 4.03 -5.75
N TYR A 38 0.18 4.84 -4.69
CA TYR A 38 1.35 4.96 -3.81
C TYR A 38 1.70 3.63 -3.12
N GLY A 39 0.70 2.93 -2.58
CA GLY A 39 0.90 1.63 -1.91
C GLY A 39 1.31 0.50 -2.85
N LEU A 40 1.05 0.64 -4.16
CA LEU A 40 1.36 -0.41 -5.13
C LEU A 40 2.86 -0.61 -5.30
N ASN A 41 3.63 0.48 -5.40
CA ASN A 41 5.09 0.42 -5.53
C ASN A 41 5.73 -0.26 -4.30
N LEU A 42 5.26 0.12 -3.11
CA LEU A 42 5.70 -0.51 -1.87
C LEU A 42 5.32 -2.00 -1.82
N ALA A 43 4.12 -2.37 -2.27
CA ALA A 43 3.71 -3.77 -2.32
C ALA A 43 4.58 -4.61 -3.28
N TYR A 44 4.98 -4.06 -4.43
CA TYR A 44 5.94 -4.73 -5.33
C TYR A 44 7.30 -4.89 -4.68
N TYR A 45 7.84 -3.83 -4.05
CA TYR A 45 9.10 -3.90 -3.30
C TYR A 45 9.06 -4.98 -2.20
N LEU A 46 8.01 -4.99 -1.36
CA LEU A 46 7.87 -5.98 -0.30
C LEU A 46 7.77 -7.40 -0.84
N LYS A 47 7.08 -7.60 -1.98
CA LYS A 47 7.00 -8.90 -2.64
C LYS A 47 8.36 -9.38 -3.13
N GLU A 48 9.18 -8.50 -3.71
CA GLU A 48 10.56 -8.82 -4.12
C GLU A 48 11.46 -9.19 -2.93
N GLN A 49 11.21 -8.58 -1.77
CA GLN A 49 11.91 -8.89 -0.52
C GLN A 49 11.36 -10.11 0.22
N HIS A 50 10.37 -10.83 -0.35
CA HIS A 50 9.67 -11.95 0.28
C HIS A 50 8.97 -11.60 1.62
N ILE A 51 8.53 -10.35 1.76
CA ILE A 51 7.82 -9.86 2.95
C ILE A 51 6.32 -9.86 2.68
N LEU A 52 5.55 -10.43 3.61
CA LEU A 52 4.11 -10.52 3.46
C LEU A 52 3.46 -9.13 3.60
N CYS A 53 2.70 -8.74 2.58
CA CYS A 53 1.97 -7.49 2.54
C CYS A 53 0.47 -7.78 2.56
N GLY A 54 -0.23 -7.33 3.60
CA GLY A 54 -1.69 -7.38 3.71
C GLY A 54 -2.32 -6.07 3.31
N VAL A 55 -3.33 -6.12 2.43
CA VAL A 55 -4.11 -4.93 2.05
C VAL A 55 -5.44 -4.96 2.78
N VAL A 56 -5.70 -3.95 3.60
CA VAL A 56 -6.94 -3.89 4.39
C VAL A 56 -7.95 -3.00 3.67
N ASN A 57 -9.16 -3.51 3.45
CA ASN A 57 -10.22 -2.74 2.78
C ASN A 57 -10.56 -1.45 3.57
N PRO A 58 -10.51 -0.25 2.95
CA PRO A 58 -10.90 1.02 3.56
C PRO A 58 -12.27 0.99 4.24
N LEU A 59 -13.21 0.23 3.68
CA LEU A 59 -14.55 0.06 4.23
C LEU A 59 -14.54 -0.71 5.55
N HIS A 60 -13.63 -1.67 5.72
CA HIS A 60 -13.49 -2.41 6.98
C HIS A 60 -12.87 -1.53 8.06
N VAL A 61 -11.88 -0.71 7.68
CA VAL A 61 -11.29 0.29 8.58
C VAL A 61 -12.37 1.29 9.04
N LYS A 62 -13.21 1.80 8.12
CA LYS A 62 -14.34 2.69 8.44
C LYS A 62 -15.39 2.05 9.34
N LYS A 63 -15.80 0.80 9.08
CA LYS A 63 -16.75 0.10 9.95
C LYS A 63 -16.19 -0.21 11.33
N SER A 64 -14.90 -0.51 11.44
CA SER A 64 -14.24 -0.67 12.75
C SER A 64 -14.19 0.65 13.52
N LYS A 65 -13.99 1.78 12.82
CA LYS A 65 -14.07 3.12 13.43
C LYS A 65 -15.45 3.39 14.01
N GLU A 66 -16.54 3.10 13.30
CA GLU A 66 -17.91 3.34 13.79
C GLU A 66 -18.24 2.61 15.11
N LEU A 67 -17.55 1.51 15.41
CA LEU A 67 -17.74 0.75 16.64
C LEU A 67 -16.87 1.24 17.81
N ASP A 68 -15.70 1.83 17.52
CA ASP A 68 -14.70 2.21 18.52
C ASP A 68 -14.59 3.73 18.76
N ASP A 69 -15.10 4.59 17.88
CA ASP A 69 -14.81 6.03 17.91
C ASP A 69 -15.85 6.87 18.65
N ASN A 70 -15.41 7.50 19.75
CA ASN A 70 -16.17 8.48 20.54
C ASN A 70 -15.41 9.83 20.67
N SER A 71 -14.43 10.14 19.81
CA SER A 71 -13.62 11.38 19.96
C SER A 71 -12.99 11.95 18.67
N PRO A 72 -13.02 13.28 18.48
CA PRO A 72 -12.63 13.97 17.24
C PRO A 72 -11.14 14.33 17.18
N THR A 73 -10.23 13.35 17.20
CA THR A 73 -8.78 13.61 17.11
C THR A 73 -8.04 12.73 16.10
N LYS A 74 -6.97 13.29 15.50
CA LYS A 74 -6.14 12.82 14.38
C LYS A 74 -6.14 11.29 14.16
N ASN A 75 -6.61 10.88 12.98
CA ASN A 75 -6.98 9.52 12.60
C ASN A 75 -5.77 8.57 12.38
N ASP A 76 -4.62 9.06 11.93
CA ASP A 76 -3.57 8.19 11.34
C ASP A 76 -3.00 7.13 12.32
N ILE A 77 -2.82 7.47 13.60
CA ILE A 77 -2.31 6.53 14.61
C ILE A 77 -3.38 5.49 14.96
N LYS A 78 -4.64 5.91 15.06
CA LYS A 78 -5.77 4.99 15.29
C LYS A 78 -5.93 4.06 14.09
N ASP A 79 -5.79 4.59 12.88
CA ASP A 79 -5.91 3.86 11.61
C ASP A 79 -4.82 2.80 11.49
N ALA A 80 -3.57 3.17 11.79
CA ALA A 80 -2.47 2.22 11.83
C ALA A 80 -2.73 1.10 12.85
N LYS A 81 -3.30 1.40 14.02
CA LYS A 81 -3.64 0.41 15.04
C LYS A 81 -4.74 -0.55 14.58
N VAL A 82 -5.80 -0.04 13.96
CA VAL A 82 -6.89 -0.87 13.41
C VAL A 82 -6.37 -1.79 12.30
N ILE A 83 -5.55 -1.26 11.40
CA ILE A 83 -4.92 -2.05 10.33
C ILE A 83 -4.04 -3.15 10.92
N ALA A 84 -3.19 -2.83 11.91
CA ALA A 84 -2.35 -3.81 12.58
C ALA A 84 -3.16 -4.92 13.25
N GLN A 85 -4.29 -4.58 13.88
CA GLN A 85 -5.17 -5.57 14.50
C GLN A 85 -5.82 -6.50 13.45
N LEU A 86 -6.30 -5.95 12.34
CA LEU A 86 -6.88 -6.74 11.25
C LEU A 86 -5.84 -7.67 10.59
N VAL A 87 -4.59 -7.20 10.46
CA VAL A 87 -3.48 -8.00 9.94
C VAL A 87 -3.12 -9.12 10.92
N LYS A 88 -3.00 -8.81 12.22
CA LYS A 88 -2.76 -9.81 13.26
C LYS A 88 -3.83 -10.90 13.28
N ASP A 89 -5.09 -10.53 13.07
CA ASP A 89 -6.23 -11.46 13.09
C ASP A 89 -6.39 -12.25 11.77
N GLY A 90 -5.48 -12.09 10.80
CA GLY A 90 -5.55 -12.77 9.50
C GLY A 90 -6.65 -12.24 8.56
N ARG A 91 -7.28 -11.11 8.91
CA ARG A 91 -8.43 -10.54 8.19
C ARG A 91 -7.99 -9.56 7.10
N TYR A 92 -7.12 -10.01 6.22
CA TYR A 92 -6.61 -9.22 5.11
C TYR A 92 -6.50 -10.05 3.83
N PRO A 93 -6.97 -9.55 2.67
CA PRO A 93 -6.54 -10.10 1.40
C PRO A 93 -5.06 -9.77 1.13
N VAL A 94 -4.34 -10.74 0.57
CA VAL A 94 -3.04 -10.48 -0.06
C VAL A 94 -3.30 -9.84 -1.43
N PRO A 95 -2.64 -8.72 -1.77
CA PRO A 95 -2.88 -8.07 -3.05
C PRO A 95 -2.45 -8.96 -4.21
N ASN A 96 -3.33 -9.10 -5.21
CA ASN A 96 -2.97 -9.74 -6.46
C ASN A 96 -2.12 -8.78 -7.31
N LEU A 97 -0.80 -8.87 -7.15
CA LEU A 97 0.16 -8.09 -7.93
C LEU A 97 0.32 -8.74 -9.31
N LEU A 98 -0.16 -8.04 -10.35
CA LEU A 98 -0.03 -8.46 -11.75
C LEU A 98 1.45 -8.65 -12.12
N GLN A 99 1.74 -9.69 -12.91
CA GLN A 99 3.09 -10.03 -13.38
C GLN A 99 3.05 -10.47 -14.85
N GLY A 100 4.21 -10.41 -15.49
CA GLY A 100 4.40 -10.81 -16.88
C GLY A 100 3.45 -10.07 -17.82
N ILE A 101 2.81 -10.83 -18.71
CA ILE A 101 1.91 -10.31 -19.77
C ILE A 101 0.82 -9.40 -19.20
N TYR A 102 0.28 -9.71 -18.00
CA TYR A 102 -0.77 -8.88 -17.39
C TYR A 102 -0.24 -7.54 -16.86
N ALA A 103 1.00 -7.50 -16.38
CA ALA A 103 1.65 -6.25 -15.99
C ALA A 103 1.98 -5.40 -17.23
N GLU A 104 2.51 -6.02 -18.28
CA GLU A 104 2.80 -5.37 -19.56
C GLU A 104 1.53 -4.77 -20.19
N LEU A 105 0.43 -5.53 -20.18
CA LEU A 105 -0.86 -5.05 -20.67
C LEU A 105 -1.37 -3.83 -19.87
N ARG A 106 -1.17 -3.83 -18.54
CA ARG A 106 -1.54 -2.68 -17.69
C ARG A 106 -0.71 -1.45 -18.03
N GLU A 107 0.60 -1.60 -18.25
CA GLU A 107 1.46 -0.49 -18.67
C GLU A 107 1.07 0.03 -20.06
N ALA A 108 0.80 -0.87 -21.02
CA ALA A 108 0.31 -0.49 -22.34
C ALA A 108 -1.00 0.31 -22.28
N MET A 109 -1.94 -0.10 -21.40
CA MET A 109 -3.17 0.67 -21.17
C MET A 109 -2.91 2.06 -20.60
N LYS A 110 -1.99 2.20 -19.62
CA LYS A 110 -1.61 3.50 -19.08
C LYS A 110 -1.02 4.42 -20.15
N ILE A 111 -0.11 3.89 -20.98
CA ILE A 111 0.50 4.64 -22.09
C ILE A 111 -0.57 5.10 -23.07
N ARG A 112 -1.49 4.20 -23.45
CA ARG A 112 -2.62 4.54 -24.34
C ARG A 112 -3.48 5.65 -23.75
N ASP A 113 -3.83 5.57 -22.47
CA ASP A 113 -4.69 6.55 -21.81
C ASP A 113 -3.99 7.91 -21.70
N HIS A 114 -2.69 7.94 -21.44
CA HIS A 114 -1.88 9.15 -21.45
C HIS A 114 -1.87 9.80 -22.84
N LEU A 115 -1.53 9.04 -23.89
CA LEU A 115 -1.54 9.50 -25.28
C LEU A 115 -2.93 9.99 -25.72
N SER A 116 -3.99 9.28 -25.30
CA SER A 116 -5.37 9.67 -25.61
C SER A 116 -5.75 11.00 -24.96
N THR A 117 -5.21 11.28 -23.78
CA THR A 117 -5.41 12.54 -23.06
C THR A 117 -4.66 13.68 -23.75
N ASP A 118 -3.40 13.47 -24.13
CA ASP A 118 -2.57 14.45 -24.83
C ASP A 118 -3.15 14.81 -26.21
N LEU A 119 -3.65 13.81 -26.95
CA LEU A 119 -4.34 14.02 -28.23
C LEU A 119 -5.64 14.81 -28.10
N ARG A 120 -6.34 14.73 -26.95
CA ARG A 120 -7.52 15.55 -26.69
C ARG A 120 -7.13 16.97 -26.31
N GLY A 121 -6.07 17.15 -25.51
CA GLY A 121 -5.56 18.47 -25.11
C GLY A 121 -4.99 19.29 -26.27
N SER A 122 -4.33 18.63 -27.23
CA SER A 122 -3.80 19.29 -28.45
C SER A 122 -4.87 19.69 -29.46
N ARG A 123 -6.10 19.15 -29.37
CA ARG A 123 -7.25 19.54 -30.21
C ARG A 123 -8.05 20.73 -29.66
N THR A 124 -7.68 21.24 -28.48
CA THR A 124 -8.41 22.31 -27.77
C THR A 124 -7.68 23.67 -27.72
N CYS A 125 -6.58 23.84 -28.45
CA CYS A 125 -6.01 25.17 -28.67
C CYS A 125 -6.67 25.81 -29.92
N PRO A 126 -7.32 27.00 -29.79
CA PRO A 126 -7.88 27.74 -30.93
C PRO A 126 -6.79 28.29 -31.86
#